data_AF-A0A7W7MNZ9-F1
#
_entry.id   AF-A0A7W7MNZ9-F1
#
_cell.length_a   1.000
_cell.length_b   1.000
_cell.length_c   1.000
_cell.angle_alpha   90.00
_cell.angle_beta   90.00
_cell.angle_gamma   90.00
#
_symmetry.space_group_name_H-M   'P 1'
#
loop_
_entity.id
_entity.type
_entity.pdbx_description
1 polymer ?
#
loop_
_entity_poly.entity_id
_entity_poly.type
_entity_poly.pdbx_seq_one_letter_code
_entity_poly.pdbx_strand_id
1 'polypeptide(L)'
;MRLSRITTLGGLFLTTALTITLAAPAAAQAATTPLGDANVGVYTGQADQKKPTIPADVKPAIAVSADQIAIQEPRKGGGLVIRLYHLAPGASPNAVLTGLRARGLAPAGVTAQAEADPMECTTSYGSAKYLCLKTGSHLWFNWRWNGFDDPQVYFRDFTPAAWPVRASVTEWNRSPGVDSYWTTGACPGGGRHCVPVRTVSGGPNGIVGETHMEVDSVAFFIDGTVSVDFNTYYSSSDDNRGTACHELGHALGLAHNGSTGSCLYNSAIAGPDPRLPHSTDISVLRYILYAD
;
A
#
# COMPACT_ATOMS: atom_id res chain seq x y z
N MET A 1 49.30 -64.95 -9.22
CA MET A 1 49.53 -63.76 -10.06
C MET A 1 49.76 -62.56 -9.14
N ARG A 2 50.71 -61.69 -9.50
CA ARG A 2 51.47 -60.79 -8.62
C ARG A 2 50.67 -59.61 -8.05
N LEU A 3 51.12 -59.17 -6.86
CA LEU A 3 50.87 -57.89 -6.21
C LEU A 3 51.15 -56.70 -7.15
N SER A 4 50.47 -55.57 -6.89
CA SER A 4 51.12 -54.25 -6.80
C SER A 4 50.24 -53.25 -6.03
N ARG A 5 50.75 -52.83 -4.87
CA ARG A 5 50.32 -51.62 -4.15
C ARG A 5 51.03 -50.42 -4.79
N ILE A 6 50.30 -49.34 -5.08
CA ILE A 6 50.90 -48.03 -5.35
C ILE A 6 50.64 -47.14 -4.14
N THR A 7 51.73 -46.74 -3.52
CA THR A 7 51.82 -45.74 -2.45
C THR A 7 52.07 -44.40 -3.13
N THR A 8 51.20 -43.42 -2.92
CA THR A 8 51.46 -42.04 -3.35
C THR A 8 51.55 -41.15 -2.13
N LEU A 9 52.79 -40.71 -1.86
CA LEU A 9 53.16 -39.56 -1.03
C LEU A 9 52.40 -38.32 -1.55
N GLY A 10 51.86 -37.45 -0.71
CA GLY A 10 52.63 -36.58 0.19
C GLY A 10 52.86 -35.23 -0.52
N GLY A 11 51.96 -34.28 -0.27
CA GLY A 11 52.00 -32.93 -0.83
C GLY A 11 51.15 -31.98 0.01
N LEU A 12 51.60 -31.70 1.24
CA LEU A 12 50.99 -30.72 2.13
C LEU A 12 51.37 -29.32 1.63
N PHE A 13 50.54 -28.72 0.79
CA PHE A 13 50.66 -27.30 0.46
C PHE A 13 50.10 -26.48 1.63
N LEU A 14 51.00 -25.90 2.41
CA LEU A 14 50.68 -24.92 3.43
C LEU A 14 50.36 -23.60 2.72
N THR A 15 49.10 -23.36 2.42
CA THR A 15 48.61 -22.06 1.94
C THR A 15 48.44 -21.14 3.14
N THR A 16 49.40 -20.25 3.35
CA THR A 16 49.31 -19.14 4.29
C THR A 16 48.22 -18.18 3.80
N ALA A 17 46.99 -18.35 4.27
CA ALA A 17 45.90 -17.42 4.02
C ALA A 17 46.16 -16.14 4.83
N LEU A 18 46.69 -15.12 4.17
CA LEU A 18 46.81 -13.77 4.71
C LEU A 18 45.40 -13.22 4.92
N THR A 19 44.91 -13.27 6.16
CA THR A 19 43.61 -12.70 6.54
C THR A 19 43.77 -11.20 6.66
N ILE A 20 43.49 -10.47 5.57
CA ILE A 20 43.36 -9.02 5.62
C ILE A 20 41.99 -8.73 6.22
N THR A 21 41.95 -8.46 7.53
CA THR A 21 40.79 -7.90 8.21
C THR A 21 40.65 -6.43 7.80
N LEU A 22 40.00 -6.20 6.65
CA LEU A 22 39.46 -4.88 6.34
C LEU A 22 38.35 -4.61 7.36
N ALA A 23 38.65 -3.77 8.34
CA ALA A 23 37.63 -3.20 9.20
C ALA A 23 36.61 -2.51 8.30
N ALA A 24 35.40 -3.08 8.20
CA ALA A 24 34.30 -2.43 7.53
C ALA A 24 34.12 -1.05 8.19
N PRO A 25 34.08 0.05 7.41
CA PRO A 25 33.80 1.35 8.00
C PRO A 25 32.47 1.22 8.75
N ALA A 26 32.49 1.56 10.03
CA ALA A 26 31.28 1.65 10.83
C ALA A 26 30.30 2.52 10.04
N ALA A 27 29.18 1.94 9.63
CA ALA A 27 28.13 2.69 8.95
C ALA A 27 27.75 3.81 9.90
N ALA A 28 28.14 5.04 9.56
CA ALA A 28 27.70 6.22 10.27
C ALA A 28 26.18 6.21 10.18
N GLN A 29 25.53 5.84 11.29
CA GLN A 29 24.11 6.08 11.47
C GLN A 29 23.99 7.59 11.48
N ALA A 30 23.69 8.16 10.31
CA ALA A 30 23.30 9.54 10.19
C ALA A 30 22.12 9.69 11.15
N ALA A 31 22.33 10.45 12.22
CA ALA A 31 21.26 10.86 13.10
C ALA A 31 20.23 11.54 12.21
N THR A 32 19.09 10.88 12.00
CA THR A 32 17.98 11.47 11.30
C THR A 32 17.51 12.61 12.18
N THR A 33 17.90 13.83 11.80
CA THR A 33 17.30 15.04 12.34
C THR A 33 15.79 14.85 12.24
N PRO A 34 15.01 14.99 13.32
CA PRO A 34 13.58 15.01 13.19
C PRO A 34 13.27 16.12 12.20
N LEU A 35 12.69 15.77 11.04
CA LEU A 35 11.98 16.71 10.21
C LEU A 35 10.93 17.34 11.12
N GLY A 36 11.26 18.50 11.69
CA GLY A 36 10.26 19.38 12.26
C GLY A 36 9.47 19.88 11.07
N ASP A 37 8.26 19.38 10.91
CA ASP A 37 7.28 19.74 9.87
C ASP A 37 6.87 21.22 9.97
N ALA A 38 7.81 22.14 9.71
CA ALA A 38 7.56 23.58 9.72
C ALA A 38 7.09 24.10 8.35
N ASN A 39 7.26 23.31 7.28
CA ASN A 39 6.73 23.64 5.95
C ASN A 39 5.46 22.82 5.70
N VAL A 40 4.41 23.16 6.44
CA VAL A 40 3.04 22.76 6.12
C VAL A 40 2.72 23.29 4.71
N GLY A 41 2.08 22.49 3.85
CA GLY A 41 1.78 22.85 2.46
C GLY A 41 1.12 24.23 2.31
N VAL A 42 1.40 24.89 1.19
CA VAL A 42 0.91 26.25 0.93
C VAL A 42 -0.59 26.19 0.62
N TYR A 43 -1.36 27.01 1.33
CA TYR A 43 -2.78 27.20 1.05
C TYR A 43 -2.94 28.26 -0.04
N THR A 44 -3.29 27.86 -1.25
CA THR A 44 -3.48 28.76 -2.41
C THR A 44 -4.95 28.98 -2.77
N GLY A 45 -5.86 28.24 -2.12
CA GLY A 45 -7.28 28.25 -2.47
C GLY A 45 -7.58 27.43 -3.71
N GLN A 46 -6.75 26.44 -4.05
CA GLN A 46 -6.98 25.54 -5.18
C GLN A 46 -8.35 24.86 -5.06
N ALA A 47 -9.13 24.92 -6.13
CA ALA A 47 -10.47 24.36 -6.15
C ALA A 47 -10.41 22.87 -6.50
N ASP A 48 -11.22 22.05 -5.84
CA ASP A 48 -11.30 20.62 -6.13
C ASP A 48 -11.62 20.35 -7.61
N GLN A 49 -11.03 19.28 -8.13
CA GLN A 49 -11.32 18.77 -9.47
C GLN A 49 -12.83 18.52 -9.64
N LYS A 50 -13.39 18.97 -10.76
CA LYS A 50 -14.80 18.70 -11.10
C LYS A 50 -14.94 17.26 -11.61
N LYS A 51 -15.67 16.43 -10.86
CA LYS A 51 -15.93 15.03 -11.20
C LYS A 51 -17.41 14.78 -11.47
N PRO A 52 -17.75 13.78 -12.31
CA PRO A 52 -19.13 13.33 -12.42
C PRO A 52 -19.63 12.74 -11.10
N THR A 53 -20.95 12.71 -10.93
CA THR A 53 -21.58 12.02 -9.81
C THR A 53 -21.53 10.51 -10.03
N ILE A 54 -21.20 9.77 -8.98
CA ILE A 54 -21.30 8.30 -8.95
C ILE A 54 -22.75 7.90 -9.25
N PRO A 55 -23.01 7.01 -10.22
CA PRO A 55 -24.35 6.57 -10.54
C PRO A 55 -25.07 5.97 -9.32
N ALA A 56 -26.36 6.30 -9.15
CA ALA A 56 -27.13 5.84 -7.99
C ALA A 56 -27.44 4.32 -8.02
N ASP A 57 -27.25 3.68 -9.16
CA ASP A 57 -27.56 2.27 -9.42
C ASP A 57 -26.35 1.34 -9.32
N VAL A 58 -25.17 1.84 -8.91
CA VAL A 58 -23.99 1.02 -8.65
C VAL A 58 -24.36 -0.14 -7.73
N LYS A 59 -23.94 -1.35 -8.11
CA LYS A 59 -24.19 -2.57 -7.36
C LYS A 59 -22.98 -2.92 -6.49
N PRO A 60 -23.21 -3.64 -5.38
CA PRO A 60 -22.13 -4.29 -4.67
C PRO A 60 -21.31 -5.18 -5.62
N ALA A 61 -20.00 -5.15 -5.46
CA ALA A 61 -19.07 -5.96 -6.24
C ALA A 61 -17.99 -6.54 -5.32
N ILE A 62 -17.53 -7.74 -5.68
CA ILE A 62 -16.41 -8.42 -5.03
C ILE A 62 -15.51 -8.90 -6.15
N ALA A 63 -14.23 -8.57 -6.09
CA ALA A 63 -13.23 -9.27 -6.87
C ALA A 63 -12.18 -9.91 -6.00
N VAL A 64 -11.60 -10.95 -6.58
CA VAL A 64 -10.69 -11.84 -5.92
C VAL A 64 -9.55 -12.15 -6.88
N SER A 65 -8.33 -11.82 -6.46
CA SER A 65 -7.09 -12.25 -7.08
C SER A 65 -6.35 -13.22 -6.14
N ALA A 66 -5.14 -13.64 -6.52
CA ALA A 66 -4.32 -14.49 -5.65
C ALA A 66 -3.85 -13.73 -4.40
N ASP A 67 -3.73 -12.41 -4.49
CA ASP A 67 -3.03 -11.58 -3.50
C ASP A 67 -3.93 -10.50 -2.87
N GLN A 68 -5.14 -10.30 -3.42
CA GLN A 68 -6.07 -9.31 -2.90
C GLN A 68 -7.53 -9.74 -3.02
N ILE A 69 -8.35 -9.26 -2.08
CA ILE A 69 -9.81 -9.19 -2.23
C ILE A 69 -10.21 -7.72 -2.19
N ALA A 70 -10.92 -7.27 -3.22
CA ALA A 70 -11.50 -5.94 -3.28
C ALA A 70 -13.03 -6.05 -3.13
N ILE A 71 -13.59 -5.27 -2.22
CA ILE A 71 -15.04 -5.19 -1.97
C ILE A 71 -15.48 -3.75 -2.17
N GLN A 72 -16.54 -3.58 -2.94
CA GLN A 72 -17.19 -2.31 -3.17
C GLN A 72 -18.68 -2.42 -2.84
N GLU A 73 -19.22 -1.50 -2.06
CA GLU A 73 -20.63 -1.44 -1.69
C GLU A 73 -21.18 -0.02 -1.81
N PRO A 74 -22.42 0.18 -2.29
CA PRO A 74 -23.06 1.49 -2.27
C PRO A 74 -23.25 1.99 -0.83
N ARG A 75 -22.90 3.25 -0.56
CA ARG A 75 -23.15 3.84 0.75
C ARG A 75 -24.55 4.45 0.84
N LYS A 76 -25.18 4.31 2.01
CA LYS A 76 -26.39 5.08 2.34
C LYS A 76 -26.08 6.59 2.28
N GLY A 77 -26.83 7.33 1.47
CA GLY A 77 -26.56 8.75 1.21
C GLY A 77 -25.71 9.04 -0.03
N GLY A 78 -25.40 8.02 -0.84
CA GLY A 78 -24.60 8.15 -2.05
C GLY A 78 -23.11 7.95 -1.79
N GLY A 79 -22.36 7.63 -2.85
CA GLY A 79 -20.96 7.24 -2.75
C GLY A 79 -20.78 5.72 -2.55
N LEU A 80 -19.58 5.31 -2.16
CA LEU A 80 -19.19 3.91 -2.02
C LEU A 80 -18.42 3.67 -0.72
N VAL A 81 -18.55 2.45 -0.19
CA VAL A 81 -17.66 1.85 0.79
C VAL A 81 -16.76 0.89 0.03
N ILE A 82 -15.46 0.95 0.30
CA ILE A 82 -14.42 0.18 -0.38
C ILE A 82 -13.54 -0.47 0.69
N ARG A 83 -13.25 -1.76 0.51
CA ARG A 83 -12.31 -2.51 1.33
C ARG A 83 -11.36 -3.29 0.45
N LEU A 84 -10.08 -3.08 0.66
CA LEU A 84 -9.00 -3.78 -0.02
C LEU A 84 -8.29 -4.63 1.03
N TYR A 85 -8.33 -5.95 0.86
CA TYR A 85 -7.66 -6.89 1.75
C TYR A 85 -6.47 -7.50 1.04
N HIS A 86 -5.26 -7.20 1.50
CA HIS A 86 -4.04 -7.83 1.03
C HIS A 86 -3.89 -9.20 1.71
N LEU A 87 -3.75 -10.23 0.89
CA LEU A 87 -3.70 -11.61 1.33
C LEU A 87 -2.29 -12.06 1.69
N ALA A 88 -2.19 -12.93 2.69
CA ALA A 88 -0.93 -13.57 3.04
C ALA A 88 -0.46 -14.50 1.93
N PRO A 89 0.86 -14.63 1.68
CA PRO A 89 1.38 -15.58 0.71
C PRO A 89 0.83 -17.00 0.93
N GLY A 90 0.26 -17.58 -0.12
CA GLY A 90 -0.35 -18.92 -0.08
C GLY A 90 -1.72 -19.01 0.58
N ALA A 91 -2.31 -17.91 1.03
CA ALA A 91 -3.70 -17.89 1.48
C ALA A 91 -4.65 -18.28 0.34
N SER A 92 -5.72 -19.01 0.65
CA SER A 92 -6.77 -19.31 -0.33
C SER A 92 -7.75 -18.14 -0.39
N PRO A 93 -7.85 -17.39 -1.51
CA PRO A 93 -8.73 -16.22 -1.57
C PRO A 93 -10.19 -16.57 -1.34
N ASN A 94 -10.65 -17.74 -1.78
CA ASN A 94 -12.00 -18.23 -1.52
C ASN A 94 -12.25 -18.52 -0.03
N ALA A 95 -11.27 -19.07 0.68
CA ALA A 95 -11.39 -19.32 2.11
C ALA A 95 -11.43 -17.99 2.89
N VAL A 96 -10.57 -17.04 2.53
CA VAL A 96 -10.57 -15.69 3.12
C VAL A 96 -11.90 -14.99 2.87
N LEU A 97 -12.41 -15.01 1.63
CA LEU A 97 -13.71 -14.43 1.29
C LEU A 97 -14.86 -15.07 2.08
N THR A 98 -14.80 -16.39 2.29
CA THR A 98 -15.79 -17.11 3.11
C THR A 98 -15.75 -16.62 4.56
N GLY A 99 -14.55 -16.43 5.12
CA GLY A 99 -14.36 -15.84 6.45
C GLY A 99 -14.82 -14.38 6.54
N LEU A 100 -14.65 -13.59 5.48
CA LEU A 100 -15.18 -12.21 5.41
C LEU A 100 -16.70 -12.19 5.42
N ARG A 101 -17.34 -13.05 4.61
CA ARG A 101 -18.82 -13.19 4.60
C ARG A 101 -19.36 -13.65 5.94
N ALA A 102 -18.70 -14.61 6.59
CA ALA A 102 -19.11 -15.10 7.91
C ALA A 102 -19.06 -14.00 9.00
N ARG A 103 -18.18 -13.02 8.84
CA ARG A 103 -18.06 -11.84 9.73
C ARG A 103 -18.95 -10.66 9.31
N GLY A 104 -19.72 -10.78 8.23
CA GLY A 104 -20.50 -9.67 7.68
C GLY A 104 -19.64 -8.55 7.08
N LEU A 105 -18.39 -8.83 6.73
CA LEU A 105 -17.46 -7.87 6.11
C LEU A 105 -17.46 -7.92 4.57
N ALA A 106 -18.23 -8.85 4.00
CA ALA A 106 -18.47 -8.98 2.58
C ALA A 106 -19.96 -9.24 2.34
N PRO A 107 -20.56 -8.67 1.29
CA PRO A 107 -21.99 -8.79 1.06
C PRO A 107 -22.38 -10.24 0.69
N ALA A 108 -23.45 -10.73 1.31
CA ALA A 108 -24.02 -12.03 1.01
C ALA A 108 -24.68 -12.03 -0.38
N GLY A 109 -24.62 -13.16 -1.09
CA GLY A 109 -25.26 -13.32 -2.40
C GLY A 109 -24.58 -12.61 -3.57
N VAL A 110 -23.52 -11.83 -3.34
CA VAL A 110 -22.72 -11.23 -4.40
C VAL A 110 -21.67 -12.22 -4.89
N THR A 111 -21.73 -12.58 -6.17
CA THR A 111 -20.74 -13.47 -6.80
C THR A 111 -19.40 -12.74 -6.90
N ALA A 112 -18.33 -13.42 -6.45
CA ALA A 112 -16.98 -12.93 -6.62
C ALA A 112 -16.54 -13.08 -8.09
N GLN A 113 -15.95 -12.02 -8.63
CA GLN A 113 -15.36 -12.04 -9.96
C GLN A 113 -13.87 -12.34 -9.84
N ALA A 114 -13.37 -13.25 -10.67
CA ALA A 114 -11.94 -13.47 -10.84
C ALA A 114 -11.39 -12.36 -11.75
N GLU A 115 -11.23 -11.17 -11.19
CA GLU A 115 -10.54 -10.05 -11.83
C GLU A 115 -9.30 -9.71 -11.02
N ALA A 116 -8.20 -9.41 -11.73
CA ALA A 116 -6.95 -9.03 -11.07
C ALA A 116 -7.13 -7.78 -10.20
N ASP A 117 -8.00 -6.85 -10.62
CA ASP A 117 -8.40 -5.67 -9.87
C ASP A 117 -9.65 -4.99 -10.50
N PRO A 118 -10.84 -5.07 -9.87
CA PRO A 118 -12.10 -4.55 -10.42
C PRO A 118 -12.21 -3.04 -10.28
N MET A 119 -11.41 -2.46 -9.38
CA MET A 119 -11.40 -1.05 -9.05
C MET A 119 -10.23 -0.33 -9.72
N GLU A 120 -9.41 -1.05 -10.46
CA GLU A 120 -8.33 -0.49 -11.23
C GLU A 120 -8.83 0.17 -12.51
N CYS A 121 -8.41 1.41 -12.73
CA CYS A 121 -8.67 2.10 -13.97
C CYS A 121 -7.84 1.55 -15.13
N THR A 122 -8.44 1.51 -16.33
CA THR A 122 -7.76 1.08 -17.55
C THR A 122 -6.69 2.07 -18.00
N THR A 123 -6.87 3.35 -17.67
CA THR A 123 -5.86 4.38 -17.84
C THR A 123 -4.76 4.22 -16.79
N SER A 124 -3.51 4.35 -17.23
CA SER A 124 -2.32 4.18 -16.39
C SER A 124 -1.28 5.27 -16.69
N TYR A 125 -0.33 5.47 -15.77
CA TYR A 125 0.92 6.17 -16.08
C TYR A 125 2.05 5.15 -16.06
N GLY A 126 2.51 4.73 -17.24
CA GLY A 126 3.40 3.58 -17.35
C GLY A 126 2.73 2.33 -16.77
N SER A 127 3.37 1.72 -15.77
CA SER A 127 2.88 0.51 -15.09
C SER A 127 1.94 0.78 -13.92
N ALA A 128 1.88 2.02 -13.42
CA ALA A 128 1.08 2.37 -12.25
C ALA A 128 -0.34 2.73 -12.63
N LYS A 129 -1.28 2.35 -11.76
CA LYS A 129 -2.71 2.53 -11.96
C LYS A 129 -3.33 3.08 -10.68
N TYR A 130 -4.59 3.46 -10.74
CA TYR A 130 -5.30 4.10 -9.64
C TYR A 130 -6.71 3.56 -9.50
N LEU A 131 -7.24 3.71 -8.28
CA LEU A 131 -8.55 3.24 -7.91
C LEU A 131 -9.62 4.12 -8.55
N CYS A 132 -10.62 3.49 -9.12
CA CYS A 132 -11.72 4.15 -9.78
C CYS A 132 -12.95 3.25 -9.88
N LEU A 133 -14.09 3.86 -10.17
CA LEU A 133 -15.28 3.15 -10.56
C LEU A 133 -15.28 2.98 -12.09
N LYS A 134 -15.25 1.73 -12.57
CA LYS A 134 -15.34 1.39 -14.00
C LYS A 134 -16.74 1.69 -14.55
N THR A 135 -17.04 2.97 -14.78
CA THR A 135 -18.25 3.41 -15.50
C THR A 135 -17.88 3.95 -16.88
N GLY A 136 -18.87 4.27 -17.71
CA GLY A 136 -18.63 4.99 -18.97
C GLY A 136 -17.99 6.38 -18.77
N SER A 137 -18.09 6.95 -17.57
CA SER A 137 -17.35 8.14 -17.17
C SER A 137 -16.14 7.77 -16.30
N HIS A 138 -15.04 8.47 -16.51
CA HIS A 138 -13.83 8.26 -15.73
C HIS A 138 -14.01 8.83 -14.30
N LEU A 139 -14.12 7.95 -13.30
CA LEU A 139 -14.41 8.28 -11.90
C LEU A 139 -13.33 7.72 -10.97
N TRP A 140 -12.22 8.44 -10.80
CA TRP A 140 -11.13 8.04 -9.89
C TRP A 140 -11.38 8.49 -8.46
N PHE A 141 -10.81 7.77 -7.49
CA PHE A 141 -10.87 8.10 -6.08
C PHE A 141 -9.61 8.82 -5.63
N ASN A 142 -9.76 9.96 -4.97
CA ASN A 142 -8.65 10.73 -4.45
C ASN A 142 -9.10 11.62 -3.27
N TRP A 143 -8.14 12.22 -2.59
CA TRP A 143 -8.39 13.25 -1.57
C TRP A 143 -8.80 14.58 -2.20
N ARG A 144 -9.55 15.39 -1.44
CA ARG A 144 -9.86 16.78 -1.84
C ARG A 144 -8.63 17.66 -1.63
N TRP A 145 -8.51 18.76 -2.36
CA TRP A 145 -7.46 19.73 -2.09
C TRP A 145 -7.78 20.59 -0.88
N ASN A 146 -9.07 20.82 -0.59
CA ASN A 146 -9.51 21.61 0.56
C ASN A 146 -8.80 22.98 0.65
N GLY A 147 -8.44 23.57 -0.50
CA GLY A 147 -7.77 24.86 -0.62
C GLY A 147 -6.24 24.86 -0.51
N PHE A 148 -5.60 23.70 -0.38
CA PHE A 148 -4.14 23.54 -0.48
C PHE A 148 -3.69 23.38 -1.94
N ASP A 149 -2.41 23.65 -2.22
CA ASP A 149 -1.78 23.31 -3.52
C ASP A 149 -1.87 21.81 -3.81
N ASP A 150 -1.62 21.00 -2.78
CA ASP A 150 -1.70 19.55 -2.81
C ASP A 150 -2.55 19.06 -1.62
N PRO A 151 -3.30 17.95 -1.76
CA PRO A 151 -3.98 17.35 -0.62
C PRO A 151 -2.97 17.02 0.47
N GLN A 152 -3.31 17.38 1.70
CA GLN A 152 -2.45 17.16 2.87
C GLN A 152 -2.97 15.93 3.62
N VAL A 153 -2.28 14.79 3.51
CA VAL A 153 -2.72 13.51 4.09
C VAL A 153 -1.83 13.12 5.26
N TYR A 154 -2.40 13.07 6.47
CA TYR A 154 -1.69 12.67 7.68
C TYR A 154 -1.98 11.20 8.01
N PHE A 155 -0.94 10.38 7.94
CA PHE A 155 -0.96 9.01 8.43
C PHE A 155 -0.69 9.00 9.93
N ARG A 156 -1.75 8.79 10.71
CA ARG A 156 -1.69 8.75 12.17
C ARG A 156 -1.38 7.32 12.63
N ASP A 157 -0.15 7.13 13.04
CA ASP A 157 0.43 5.83 13.32
C ASP A 157 0.21 5.40 14.79
N PHE A 158 -0.54 4.31 14.96
CA PHE A 158 -0.77 3.62 16.23
C PHE A 158 -0.05 2.26 16.28
N THR A 159 0.80 1.96 15.31
CA THR A 159 1.44 0.66 15.17
C THR A 159 2.67 0.55 16.09
N PRO A 160 3.06 -0.66 16.52
CA PRO A 160 4.34 -0.86 17.18
C PRO A 160 5.49 -0.67 16.18
N ALA A 161 6.70 -0.42 16.71
CA ALA A 161 7.89 -0.10 15.93
C ALA A 161 8.30 -1.16 14.87
N ALA A 162 7.73 -2.36 14.91
CA ALA A 162 7.91 -3.37 13.88
C ALA A 162 7.34 -2.96 12.52
N TRP A 163 6.35 -2.06 12.48
CA TRP A 163 5.75 -1.55 11.25
C TRP A 163 6.40 -0.21 10.88
N PRO A 164 7.16 -0.12 9.78
CA PRO A 164 7.93 1.08 9.45
C PRO A 164 7.06 2.13 8.73
N VAL A 165 5.90 2.48 9.27
CA VAL A 165 4.91 3.40 8.67
C VAL A 165 5.57 4.74 8.33
N ARG A 166 6.34 5.33 9.26
CA ARG A 166 7.08 6.59 9.02
C ARG A 166 7.97 6.52 7.78
N ALA A 167 8.66 5.40 7.58
CA ALA A 167 9.55 5.23 6.43
C ALA A 167 8.74 5.17 5.13
N SER A 168 7.62 4.44 5.10
CA SER A 168 6.74 4.37 3.93
C SER A 168 6.12 5.73 3.59
N VAL A 169 5.65 6.47 4.60
CA VAL A 169 5.11 7.84 4.40
C VAL A 169 6.16 8.78 3.82
N THR A 170 7.42 8.69 4.28
CA THR A 170 8.53 9.50 3.76
C THR A 170 8.76 9.24 2.26
N GLU A 171 8.56 8.00 1.79
CA GLU A 171 8.71 7.66 0.38
C GLU A 171 7.51 8.16 -0.46
N TRP A 172 6.29 8.05 0.07
CA TRP A 172 5.09 8.59 -0.59
C TRP A 172 5.12 10.12 -0.70
N ASN A 173 5.66 10.81 0.31
CA ASN A 173 5.84 12.26 0.30
C ASN A 173 6.85 12.78 -0.74
N ARG A 174 7.45 11.89 -1.55
CA ARG A 174 8.24 12.31 -2.71
C ARG A 174 7.36 12.69 -3.90
N SER A 175 6.05 12.40 -3.85
CA SER A 175 5.12 12.85 -4.88
C SER A 175 4.76 14.31 -4.69
N PRO A 176 4.98 15.18 -5.70
CA PRO A 176 4.60 16.58 -5.63
C PRO A 176 3.13 16.81 -6.04
N GLY A 177 2.28 15.77 -5.96
CA GLY A 177 0.83 15.89 -6.16
C GLY A 177 0.03 15.59 -4.89
N VAL A 178 0.69 15.16 -3.81
CA VAL A 178 0.07 14.87 -2.52
C VAL A 178 1.12 14.95 -1.42
N ASP A 179 0.87 15.80 -0.44
CA ASP A 179 1.75 15.92 0.71
C ASP A 179 1.35 14.90 1.77
N SER A 180 2.22 13.93 2.02
CA SER A 180 2.02 12.83 2.96
C SER A 180 2.85 13.06 4.22
N TYR A 181 2.17 13.16 5.38
CA TYR A 181 2.79 13.41 6.67
C TYR A 181 2.60 12.24 7.61
N TRP A 182 3.61 11.95 8.43
CA TRP A 182 3.53 10.93 9.47
C TRP A 182 3.39 11.60 10.84
N THR A 183 2.51 11.07 11.69
CA THR A 183 2.38 11.56 13.06
C THR A 183 1.93 10.44 14.00
N THR A 184 2.34 10.52 15.27
CA THR A 184 1.75 9.73 16.36
C THR A 184 0.72 10.56 17.16
N GLY A 185 0.72 11.88 16.97
CA GLY A 185 -0.21 12.82 17.59
C GLY A 185 -1.57 12.84 16.89
N ALA A 186 -2.43 13.78 17.27
CA ALA A 186 -3.66 14.03 16.51
C ALA A 186 -3.32 14.57 15.11
N CYS A 187 -4.11 14.18 14.10
CA CYS A 187 -4.05 14.83 12.80
C CYS A 187 -4.46 16.31 12.94
N PRO A 188 -3.79 17.25 12.25
CA PRO A 188 -4.19 18.64 12.30
C PRO A 188 -5.56 18.84 11.63
N GLY A 189 -6.33 19.83 12.11
CA GLY A 189 -7.60 20.21 11.47
C GLY A 189 -7.41 21.17 10.28
N GLY A 190 -8.52 21.78 9.85
CA GLY A 190 -8.50 22.85 8.84
C GLY A 190 -8.29 22.34 7.41
N GLY A 191 -9.06 21.34 6.99
CA GLY A 191 -9.06 20.80 5.62
C GLY A 191 -8.02 19.72 5.35
N ARG A 192 -7.21 19.34 6.34
CA ARG A 192 -6.23 18.24 6.21
C ARG A 192 -6.90 16.89 6.49
N HIS A 193 -6.42 15.87 5.79
CA HIS A 193 -6.97 14.52 5.85
C HIS A 193 -6.25 13.68 6.90
N CYS A 194 -6.97 12.74 7.51
CA CYS A 194 -6.43 11.87 8.56
C CYS A 194 -6.70 10.41 8.24
N VAL A 195 -5.64 9.62 8.14
CA VAL A 195 -5.68 8.17 7.93
C VAL A 195 -5.09 7.50 9.17
N PRO A 196 -5.92 6.97 10.10
CA PRO A 196 -5.40 6.14 11.17
C PRO A 196 -4.81 4.85 10.61
N VAL A 197 -3.58 4.55 11.03
CA VAL A 197 -2.83 3.33 10.71
C VAL A 197 -2.67 2.53 11.99
N ARG A 198 -3.23 1.32 12.04
CA ARG A 198 -3.28 0.52 13.28
C ARG A 198 -2.79 -0.91 13.05
N THR A 199 -2.70 -1.64 14.14
CA THR A 199 -2.54 -3.09 14.12
C THR A 199 -3.77 -3.78 14.70
N VAL A 200 -4.13 -4.92 14.11
CA VAL A 200 -5.19 -5.80 14.58
C VAL A 200 -4.62 -7.20 14.84
N SER A 201 -5.09 -7.87 15.89
CA SER A 201 -4.76 -9.26 16.17
C SER A 201 -5.79 -10.19 15.51
N GLY A 202 -5.70 -10.31 14.18
CA GLY A 202 -6.69 -11.04 13.36
C GLY A 202 -6.52 -12.57 13.34
N GLY A 203 -5.41 -13.09 13.86
CA GLY A 203 -5.06 -14.50 13.76
C GLY A 203 -4.73 -14.94 12.31
N PRO A 204 -4.66 -16.26 12.05
CA PRO A 204 -4.34 -16.82 10.72
C PRO A 204 -5.53 -16.74 9.74
N ASN A 205 -6.06 -15.53 9.52
CA ASN A 205 -7.26 -15.32 8.69
C ASN A 205 -6.95 -15.13 7.18
N GLY A 206 -5.69 -15.20 6.80
CA GLY A 206 -5.18 -15.03 5.43
C GLY A 206 -5.04 -13.58 4.98
N ILE A 207 -5.18 -12.59 5.85
CA ILE A 207 -5.12 -11.16 5.53
C ILE A 207 -3.93 -10.53 6.27
N VAL A 208 -3.01 -9.89 5.53
CA VAL A 208 -1.83 -9.18 6.09
C VAL A 208 -2.11 -7.71 6.36
N GLY A 209 -2.93 -7.08 5.52
CA GLY A 209 -3.28 -5.67 5.60
C GLY A 209 -4.69 -5.44 5.05
N GLU A 210 -5.35 -4.42 5.58
CA GLU A 210 -6.62 -3.91 5.09
C GLU A 210 -6.51 -2.40 4.90
N THR A 211 -6.90 -1.94 3.71
CA THR A 211 -7.22 -0.54 3.48
C THR A 211 -8.73 -0.39 3.33
N HIS A 212 -9.35 0.32 4.25
CA HIS A 212 -10.76 0.71 4.20
C HIS A 212 -10.88 2.16 3.77
N MET A 213 -11.84 2.48 2.92
CA MET A 213 -12.13 3.84 2.51
C MET A 213 -13.62 4.01 2.18
N GLU A 214 -14.17 5.18 2.47
CA GLU A 214 -15.43 5.59 1.88
C GLU A 214 -15.23 6.80 0.99
N VAL A 215 -15.97 6.83 -0.12
CA VAL A 215 -15.99 7.97 -1.04
C VAL A 215 -17.36 8.62 -1.07
N ASP A 216 -17.41 9.92 -1.33
CA ASP A 216 -18.66 10.65 -1.50
C ASP A 216 -19.31 10.45 -2.88
N SER A 217 -20.42 11.14 -3.13
CA SER A 217 -21.17 11.02 -4.37
C SER A 217 -20.40 11.49 -5.61
N VAL A 218 -19.24 12.14 -5.46
CA VAL A 218 -18.39 12.61 -6.56
C VAL A 218 -16.98 12.01 -6.46
N ALA A 219 -16.86 10.83 -5.84
CA ALA A 219 -15.64 10.03 -5.82
C ALA A 219 -14.44 10.71 -5.11
N PHE A 220 -14.69 11.56 -4.11
CA PHE A 220 -13.64 11.98 -3.17
C PHE A 220 -13.68 11.15 -1.90
N PHE A 221 -12.51 10.84 -1.33
CA PHE A 221 -12.43 10.23 -0.01
C PHE A 221 -13.09 11.10 1.06
N ILE A 222 -13.77 10.46 2.01
CA ILE A 222 -14.40 11.13 3.14
C ILE A 222 -13.44 11.17 4.33
N ASP A 223 -13.29 12.36 4.91
CA ASP A 223 -12.52 12.54 6.13
C ASP A 223 -13.03 11.68 7.28
N GLY A 224 -12.11 10.97 7.93
CA GLY A 224 -12.40 10.10 9.06
C GLY A 224 -12.93 8.71 8.70
N THR A 225 -13.09 8.36 7.42
CA THR A 225 -13.54 7.02 7.00
C THR A 225 -12.42 6.15 6.42
N VAL A 226 -11.36 6.76 5.88
CA VAL A 226 -10.20 6.03 5.35
C VAL A 226 -9.32 5.54 6.50
N SER A 227 -8.94 4.27 6.51
CA SER A 227 -8.06 3.68 7.52
C SER A 227 -7.23 2.53 6.97
N VAL A 228 -6.09 2.29 7.61
CA VAL A 228 -5.21 1.14 7.31
C VAL A 228 -5.03 0.32 8.58
N ASP A 229 -5.28 -0.99 8.49
CA ASP A 229 -5.12 -1.93 9.60
C ASP A 229 -4.19 -3.08 9.19
N PHE A 230 -3.10 -3.28 9.93
CA PHE A 230 -2.15 -4.37 9.70
C PHE A 230 -2.39 -5.56 10.64
N ASN A 231 -2.32 -6.79 10.11
CA ASN A 231 -2.48 -7.98 10.94
C ASN A 231 -1.15 -8.42 11.56
N THR A 232 -1.03 -8.31 12.89
CA THR A 232 0.21 -8.66 13.59
C THR A 232 0.52 -10.16 13.58
N TYR A 233 -0.45 -11.02 13.23
CA TYR A 233 -0.21 -12.45 13.10
C TYR A 233 0.80 -12.77 11.98
N TYR A 234 0.77 -12.00 10.90
CA TYR A 234 1.64 -12.20 9.73
C TYR A 234 2.90 -11.33 9.77
N SER A 235 3.19 -10.71 10.90
CA SER A 235 4.29 -9.74 10.99
C SER A 235 5.65 -10.42 10.89
N SER A 236 6.40 -10.09 9.85
CA SER A 236 7.83 -10.37 9.69
C SER A 236 8.52 -9.05 9.33
N SER A 237 9.76 -8.82 9.79
CA SER A 237 10.40 -7.50 9.65
C SER A 237 10.61 -7.07 8.19
N ASP A 238 10.81 -8.03 7.28
CA ASP A 238 11.03 -7.76 5.87
C ASP A 238 9.72 -7.49 5.11
N ASP A 239 8.63 -8.17 5.48
CA ASP A 239 7.32 -8.02 4.83
C ASP A 239 6.59 -6.77 5.34
N ASN A 240 6.75 -6.40 6.61
CA ASN A 240 6.08 -5.24 7.21
C ASN A 240 6.32 -3.94 6.42
N ARG A 241 7.51 -3.76 5.83
CA ARG A 241 7.82 -2.56 5.03
C ARG A 241 7.09 -2.57 3.69
N GLY A 242 7.07 -3.70 3.00
CA GLY A 242 6.33 -3.88 1.75
C GLY A 242 4.85 -3.64 1.96
N THR A 243 4.25 -4.33 2.94
CA THR A 243 2.84 -4.15 3.31
C THR A 243 2.51 -2.72 3.71
N ALA A 244 3.33 -2.08 4.56
CA ALA A 244 3.09 -0.68 4.92
C ALA A 244 3.18 0.26 3.71
N CYS A 245 4.11 0.02 2.78
CA CYS A 245 4.17 0.81 1.55
C CYS A 245 2.92 0.61 0.68
N HIS A 246 2.50 -0.65 0.52
CA HIS A 246 1.35 -1.07 -0.28
C HIS A 246 0.04 -0.45 0.21
N GLU A 247 -0.33 -0.67 1.48
CA GLU A 247 -1.60 -0.19 2.02
C GLU A 247 -1.67 1.35 2.07
N LEU A 248 -0.55 2.02 2.37
CA LEU A 248 -0.49 3.48 2.34
C LEU A 248 -0.69 4.03 0.92
N GLY A 249 -0.22 3.32 -0.12
CA GLY A 249 -0.46 3.68 -1.51
C GLY A 249 -1.95 3.60 -1.87
N HIS A 250 -2.64 2.53 -1.43
CA HIS A 250 -4.09 2.42 -1.57
C HIS A 250 -4.84 3.56 -0.88
N ALA A 251 -4.43 3.93 0.34
CA ALA A 251 -5.03 5.06 1.05
C ALA A 251 -4.83 6.42 0.36
N LEU A 252 -3.91 6.53 -0.60
CA LEU A 252 -3.72 7.72 -1.45
C LEU A 252 -4.50 7.65 -2.77
N GLY A 253 -5.18 6.53 -3.05
CA GLY A 253 -5.97 6.30 -4.26
C GLY A 253 -5.30 5.48 -5.35
N LEU A 254 -4.12 4.91 -5.09
CA LEU A 254 -3.44 4.05 -6.06
C LEU A 254 -4.04 2.65 -6.06
N ALA A 255 -4.13 2.04 -7.25
CA ALA A 255 -4.45 0.64 -7.44
C ALA A 255 -3.14 -0.15 -7.53
N HIS A 256 -3.21 -1.42 -7.86
CA HIS A 256 -1.98 -2.16 -8.08
C HIS A 256 -1.16 -1.65 -9.29
N ASN A 257 0.16 -1.82 -9.20
CA ASN A 257 1.12 -1.53 -10.24
C ASN A 257 1.53 -2.82 -10.95
N GLY A 258 1.71 -2.77 -12.28
CA GLY A 258 2.20 -3.92 -13.06
C GLY A 258 3.71 -4.19 -12.96
N SER A 259 4.48 -3.33 -12.29
CA SER A 259 5.93 -3.46 -12.11
C SER A 259 6.25 -4.27 -10.85
N THR A 260 7.02 -5.35 -11.01
CA THR A 260 7.54 -6.18 -9.90
C THR A 260 8.50 -5.43 -8.98
N GLY A 261 8.92 -4.20 -9.35
CA GLY A 261 9.74 -3.33 -8.51
C GLY A 261 8.94 -2.32 -7.68
N SER A 262 7.60 -2.33 -7.76
CA SER A 262 6.72 -1.45 -6.99
C SER A 262 6.18 -2.16 -5.75
N CYS A 263 6.10 -1.46 -4.62
CA CYS A 263 5.41 -1.99 -3.45
C CYS A 263 3.90 -2.19 -3.66
N LEU A 264 3.33 -1.60 -4.72
CA LEU A 264 1.96 -1.84 -5.17
C LEU A 264 1.83 -2.98 -6.18
N TYR A 265 2.88 -3.78 -6.39
CA TYR A 265 2.79 -4.91 -7.31
C TYR A 265 1.64 -5.84 -6.92
N ASN A 266 0.84 -6.24 -7.90
CA ASN A 266 -0.40 -7.00 -7.70
C ASN A 266 -0.20 -8.47 -7.33
N SER A 267 1.04 -8.91 -7.10
CA SER A 267 1.33 -10.28 -6.69
C SER A 267 2.45 -10.41 -5.68
N ALA A 268 2.32 -11.39 -4.78
CA ALA A 268 3.43 -11.78 -3.93
C ALA A 268 4.60 -12.26 -4.82
N ILE A 269 5.76 -11.63 -4.67
CA ILE A 269 6.97 -12.07 -5.37
C ILE A 269 7.82 -12.95 -4.46
N ALA A 270 8.45 -13.97 -5.03
CA ALA A 270 9.41 -14.77 -4.28
C ALA A 270 10.64 -13.91 -3.95
N GLY A 271 10.83 -13.60 -2.66
CA GLY A 271 11.90 -12.73 -2.16
C GLY A 271 11.35 -11.64 -1.24
N PRO A 272 12.15 -10.63 -0.88
CA PRO A 272 11.60 -9.47 -0.17
C PRO A 272 10.67 -8.71 -1.11
N ASP A 273 9.41 -8.53 -0.71
CA ASP A 273 8.47 -7.68 -1.42
C ASP A 273 9.08 -6.29 -1.67
N PRO A 274 8.75 -5.62 -2.79
CA PRO A 274 9.34 -4.33 -3.09
C PRO A 274 8.92 -3.36 -1.98
N ARG A 275 9.90 -2.73 -1.35
CA ARG A 275 9.69 -1.97 -0.10
C ARG A 275 9.40 -0.49 -0.34
N LEU A 276 9.35 -0.07 -1.60
CA LEU A 276 9.33 1.31 -2.04
C LEU A 276 8.31 1.49 -3.17
N PRO A 277 7.70 2.68 -3.30
CA PRO A 277 6.95 3.03 -4.49
C PRO A 277 7.88 3.06 -5.70
N HIS A 278 7.39 2.63 -6.85
CA HIS A 278 8.05 2.80 -8.12
C HIS A 278 7.86 4.24 -8.63
N SER A 279 8.74 4.72 -9.51
CA SER A 279 8.64 6.09 -10.04
C SER A 279 7.31 6.36 -10.76
N THR A 280 6.71 5.33 -11.37
CA THR A 280 5.38 5.44 -11.98
C THR A 280 4.25 5.62 -10.98
N ASP A 281 4.37 5.08 -9.75
CA ASP A 281 3.38 5.30 -8.68
C ASP A 281 3.35 6.77 -8.28
N ILE A 282 4.55 7.35 -8.10
CA ILE A 282 4.74 8.76 -7.80
C ILE A 282 4.19 9.65 -8.92
N SER A 283 4.41 9.27 -10.18
CA SER A 283 3.90 9.99 -11.34
C SER A 283 2.39 9.92 -11.51
N VAL A 284 1.73 8.80 -11.20
CA VAL A 284 0.26 8.72 -11.23
C VAL A 284 -0.37 9.71 -10.27
N LEU A 285 0.17 9.81 -9.05
CA LEU A 285 -0.30 10.76 -8.04
C LEU A 285 -0.26 12.18 -8.60
N ARG A 286 0.87 12.60 -9.15
CA ARG A 286 1.06 13.94 -9.69
C ARG A 286 0.26 14.23 -10.96
N TYR A 287 0.38 13.37 -11.97
CA TYR A 287 -0.06 13.70 -13.33
C TYR A 287 -1.46 13.19 -13.67
N ILE A 288 -2.07 12.38 -12.80
CA ILE A 288 -3.41 11.85 -13.02
C ILE A 288 -4.33 12.14 -11.83
N LEU A 289 -4.00 11.62 -10.64
CA LEU A 289 -4.91 11.70 -9.49
C LEU A 289 -5.05 13.13 -8.95
N TYR A 290 -3.96 13.88 -8.93
CA TYR A 290 -3.90 15.23 -8.35
C TYR A 290 -3.29 16.23 -9.34
N ALA A 291 -3.55 16.04 -10.63
CA ALA A 291 -3.15 16.99 -11.65
C ALA A 291 -3.80 18.36 -11.42
N ASP A 292 -3.00 19.40 -11.59
CA ASP A 292 -3.33 20.83 -11.53
C ASP A 292 -4.10 21.32 -12.78
#